data_AF-A0A1I8AMA8-F1
#
_entry.id   AF-A0A1I8AMA8-F1
#
_cell.length_a   1.000
_cell.length_b   1.000
_cell.length_c   1.000
_cell.angle_alpha   90.00
_cell.angle_beta   90.00
_cell.angle_gamma   90.00
#
_symmetry.space_group_name_H-M   'P 1'
#
loop_
_entity.id
_entity.type
_entity.pdbx_description
1 polymer ?
#
loop_
_entity_poly.entity_id
_entity_poly.type
_entity_poly.pdbx_seq_one_letter_code
_entity_poly.pdbx_strand_id
1 'polypeptide(L)'
;MIKQRTLKNIIRATGVGLHSGEKVYLTLKPAPVDTGIVFCRADLDPVVQIPARAENVGETTMSTTLVNGDTKVDTVEHLLSAMAGLGIDNAYVELSASE
;
A
#
# COMPACT_ATOMS: atom_id res chain seq x y z
N MET A 1 2.76 -27.89 5.17
CA MET A 1 1.92 -26.69 5.41
C MET A 1 2.37 -25.59 4.47
N ILE A 2 1.43 -24.90 3.81
CA ILE A 2 1.74 -23.64 3.13
C ILE A 2 1.91 -22.57 4.22
N LYS A 3 2.97 -21.76 4.14
CA LYS A 3 3.31 -20.73 5.14
C LYS A 3 3.03 -19.34 4.56
N GLN A 4 2.66 -18.40 5.44
CA GLN A 4 2.63 -16.98 5.08
C GLN A 4 4.00 -16.49 4.63
N ARG A 5 4.00 -15.48 3.77
CA ARG A 5 5.18 -14.84 3.20
C ARG A 5 5.18 -13.35 3.48
N THR A 6 6.38 -12.84 3.69
CA THR A 6 6.67 -11.40 3.71
C THR A 6 7.94 -11.16 2.90
N LEU A 7 8.31 -9.91 2.72
CA LEU A 7 9.54 -9.53 2.04
C LEU A 7 10.77 -9.97 2.84
N LYS A 8 11.81 -10.42 2.14
CA LYS A 8 13.09 -10.75 2.78
C LYS A 8 13.91 -9.51 3.12
N ASN A 9 13.80 -8.47 2.29
CA ASN A 9 14.53 -7.21 2.41
C ASN A 9 13.60 -6.04 2.09
N ILE A 10 13.96 -4.85 2.54
CA ILE A 10 13.29 -3.61 2.16
C ILE A 10 13.53 -3.32 0.68
N ILE A 11 12.49 -2.89 -0.04
CA ILE A 11 12.55 -2.47 -1.46
C ILE A 11 12.17 -0.99 -1.54
N ARG A 12 12.85 -0.23 -2.40
CA ARG A 12 12.53 1.18 -2.67
C ARG A 12 12.33 1.42 -4.15
N ALA A 13 11.37 2.26 -4.48
CA ALA A 13 11.10 2.73 -5.82
C ALA A 13 10.72 4.22 -5.79
N THR A 14 10.80 4.87 -6.95
CA THR A 14 10.35 6.25 -7.14
C THR A 14 9.58 6.31 -8.44
N GLY A 15 8.46 7.03 -8.44
CA GLY A 15 7.59 7.17 -9.59
C GLY A 15 6.76 8.43 -9.53
N VAL A 16 5.71 8.44 -10.35
CA VAL A 16 4.67 9.47 -10.36
C VAL A 16 3.30 8.81 -10.30
N GLY A 17 2.38 9.38 -9.53
CA GLY A 17 0.99 8.94 -9.52
C GLY A 17 0.33 9.15 -10.88
N LEU A 18 -0.46 8.19 -11.35
CA LEU A 18 -1.08 8.24 -12.68
C LEU A 18 -2.11 9.36 -12.77
N HIS A 19 -2.90 9.56 -11.71
CA HIS A 19 -4.00 10.51 -11.68
C HIS A 19 -3.60 11.84 -11.04
N SER A 20 -2.78 11.79 -9.99
CA SER A 20 -2.29 12.98 -9.28
C SER A 20 -1.17 13.71 -10.03
N GLY A 21 -0.32 12.98 -10.76
CA GLY A 21 0.92 13.51 -11.33
C GLY A 21 1.99 13.84 -10.28
N GLU A 22 1.75 13.53 -9.01
CA GLU A 22 2.69 13.81 -7.91
C GLU A 22 3.85 12.80 -7.92
N LYS A 23 5.06 13.28 -7.59
CA LYS A 23 6.21 12.40 -7.41
C LYS A 23 6.08 11.66 -6.09
N VAL A 24 6.22 10.34 -6.12
CA VAL A 24 6.10 9.49 -4.94
C VAL A 24 7.35 8.65 -4.72
N TYR A 25 7.73 8.51 -3.45
CA TYR A 25 8.69 7.52 -2.97
C TYR A 25 7.93 6.37 -2.33
N LEU A 26 8.13 5.17 -2.86
CA LEU A 26 7.52 3.94 -2.37
C LEU A 26 8.57 3.09 -1.66
N THR A 27 8.25 2.65 -0.44
CA THR A 27 9.09 1.72 0.33
C THR A 27 8.27 0.51 0.76
N LEU A 28 8.63 -0.68 0.30
CA LEU A 28 8.04 -1.93 0.76
C LEU A 28 8.89 -2.53 1.87
N LYS A 29 8.28 -2.83 3.02
CA LYS A 29 8.97 -3.38 4.19
C LYS A 29 8.38 -4.74 4.60
N PRO A 30 9.19 -5.64 5.17
CA PRO A 30 8.68 -6.83 5.83
C PRO A 30 7.69 -6.46 6.93
N ALA A 31 6.70 -7.31 7.15
CA ALA A 31 5.73 -7.17 8.23
C ALA A 31 5.56 -8.50 8.99
N PRO A 32 5.19 -8.46 10.29
CA PRO A 32 4.90 -9.66 11.07
C PRO A 32 3.77 -10.52 10.47
N VAL A 33 3.70 -11.77 10.94
CA VAL A 33 2.59 -12.70 10.62
C VAL A 33 1.25 -12.07 10.98
N ASP A 34 0.22 -12.34 10.17
CA ASP A 34 -1.16 -11.85 10.33
C ASP A 34 -1.34 -10.33 10.23
N THR A 35 -0.32 -9.59 9.75
CA THR A 35 -0.44 -8.15 9.50
C THR A 35 -1.32 -7.86 8.28
N GLY A 36 -1.22 -8.69 7.24
CA GLY A 36 -1.76 -8.37 5.93
C GLY A 36 -0.91 -7.33 5.19
N ILE A 37 -1.46 -6.79 4.10
CA ILE A 37 -0.87 -5.64 3.39
C ILE A 37 -1.43 -4.36 3.97
N VAL A 38 -0.55 -3.45 4.41
CA VAL A 38 -0.93 -2.18 5.05
C VAL A 38 -0.21 -1.03 4.36
N PHE A 39 -0.97 -0.07 3.82
CA PHE A 39 -0.43 1.16 3.27
C PHE A 39 -0.20 2.19 4.37
N CYS A 40 0.88 2.95 4.28
CA CYS A 40 1.30 3.93 5.26
C CYS A 40 1.63 5.26 4.57
N ARG A 41 0.88 6.32 4.88
CA ARG A 41 1.17 7.69 4.43
C ARG A 41 2.25 8.29 5.33
N ALA A 42 3.51 8.07 4.94
CA ALA A 42 4.69 8.43 5.71
C ALA A 42 5.06 9.92 5.61
N ASP A 43 4.43 10.64 4.69
CA ASP A 43 4.50 12.10 4.56
C ASP A 43 3.65 12.85 5.60
N LEU A 44 2.76 12.14 6.32
CA LEU A 44 1.92 12.71 7.37
C LEU A 44 2.53 12.50 8.77
N ASP A 45 2.22 13.43 9.67
CA ASP A 45 2.59 13.33 11.09
C ASP A 45 1.34 13.56 11.98
N PRO A 46 0.82 12.53 12.67
CA PRO A 46 1.33 11.15 12.69
C PRO A 46 1.09 10.40 11.38
N VAL A 47 1.92 9.37 11.12
CA VAL A 47 1.74 8.46 9.98
C VAL A 47 0.37 7.80 10.03
N VAL A 48 -0.37 7.88 8.93
CA VAL A 48 -1.68 7.23 8.79
C VAL A 48 -1.51 5.88 8.12
N GLN A 49 -2.04 4.83 8.76
CA GLN A 49 -2.04 3.46 8.22
C GLN A 49 -3.43 3.08 7.74
N ILE A 50 -3.49 2.44 6.58
CA ILE A 50 -4.73 1.96 5.96
C ILE A 50 -4.52 0.50 5.52
N PRO A 51 -5.11 -0.49 6.22
CA PRO A 51 -5.07 -1.88 5.78
C PRO A 51 -5.72 -2.04 4.40
N ALA A 52 -5.09 -2.81 3.51
CA ALA A 52 -5.63 -3.13 2.19
C ALA A 52 -6.75 -4.17 2.29
N ARG A 53 -7.90 -3.74 2.79
CA ARG A 53 -9.09 -4.56 3.05
C ARG A 53 -10.29 -3.93 2.34
N ALA A 54 -11.23 -4.76 1.92
CA ALA A 54 -12.43 -4.30 1.21
C ALA A 54 -13.22 -3.25 2.01
N GLU A 55 -13.23 -3.34 3.35
CA GLU A 55 -13.89 -2.38 4.24
C GLU A 55 -13.29 -0.96 4.20
N ASN A 56 -12.05 -0.82 3.72
CA ASN A 56 -11.36 0.47 3.60
C ASN A 56 -11.42 1.04 2.18
N VAL A 57 -12.09 0.39 1.23
CA VAL A 57 -12.27 0.93 -0.12
C VAL A 57 -13.30 2.07 -0.05
N GLY A 58 -12.87 3.30 -0.33
CA GLY A 58 -13.71 4.50 -0.26
C GLY A 58 -14.12 5.04 -1.62
N GLU A 59 -13.29 4.90 -2.65
CA GLU A 59 -13.58 5.36 -4.01
C GLU A 59 -13.18 4.29 -5.03
N THR A 60 -13.94 4.22 -6.13
CA THR A 60 -13.73 3.22 -7.20
C THR A 60 -13.80 3.84 -8.61
N THR A 61 -13.76 5.16 -8.70
CA THR A 61 -13.80 5.87 -10.00
C THR A 61 -12.38 5.96 -10.54
N MET A 62 -12.13 5.42 -11.74
CA MET A 62 -10.83 5.36 -12.42
C MET A 62 -9.76 4.47 -11.76
N SER A 63 -9.76 4.33 -10.44
CA SER A 63 -8.88 3.40 -9.71
C SER A 63 -9.52 2.90 -8.41
N THR A 64 -8.87 1.96 -7.71
CA THR A 64 -9.27 1.56 -6.35
C THR A 64 -8.54 2.42 -5.33
N THR A 65 -9.30 3.13 -4.50
CA THR A 65 -8.75 4.02 -3.46
C THR A 65 -9.12 3.52 -2.07
N LEU A 66 -8.12 3.41 -1.20
CA LEU A 66 -8.30 3.14 0.22
C LEU A 66 -8.44 4.45 0.99
N VAL A 67 -9.36 4.51 1.96
CA VAL A 67 -9.67 5.73 2.73
C VAL A 67 -9.70 5.43 4.23
N ASN A 68 -9.16 6.36 5.03
CA ASN A 68 -9.26 6.37 6.49
C ASN A 68 -9.38 7.83 6.97
N GLY A 69 -10.58 8.23 7.39
CA GLY A 69 -10.89 9.63 7.67
C GLY A 69 -10.68 10.49 6.42
N ASP A 70 -9.92 11.58 6.56
CA ASP A 70 -9.59 12.49 5.46
C ASP A 70 -8.35 12.06 4.65
N THR A 71 -7.76 10.90 4.97
CA THR A 71 -6.57 10.38 4.30
C THR A 71 -6.92 9.29 3.30
N LYS A 72 -6.27 9.32 2.15
CA LYS A 72 -6.42 8.30 1.10
C LYS A 72 -5.12 7.79 0.53
N VAL A 73 -5.20 6.62 -0.08
CA VAL A 73 -4.19 6.00 -0.95
C VAL A 73 -4.88 5.53 -2.22
N ASP A 74 -4.54 6.18 -3.34
CA ASP A 74 -5.12 5.94 -4.65
C ASP A 74 -4.40 4.81 -5.41
N THR A 75 -5.07 4.21 -6.39
CA THR A 75 -4.44 3.35 -7.42
C THR A 75 -3.67 2.16 -6.85
N VAL A 76 -4.24 1.47 -5.87
CA VAL A 76 -3.58 0.34 -5.18
C VAL A 76 -3.57 -0.96 -5.99
N GLU A 77 -4.45 -1.08 -7.00
CA GLU A 77 -4.80 -2.34 -7.66
C GLU A 77 -3.64 -3.05 -8.36
N HIS A 78 -2.73 -2.33 -9.02
CA HIS A 78 -1.60 -2.95 -9.71
C HIS A 78 -0.58 -3.53 -8.74
N LEU A 79 -0.27 -2.79 -7.67
CA LEU A 79 0.65 -3.26 -6.64
C LEU A 79 0.06 -4.46 -5.89
N LEU A 80 -1.22 -4.40 -5.52
CA LEU A 80 -1.90 -5.52 -4.88
C LEU A 80 -1.98 -6.75 -5.81
N SER A 81 -2.17 -6.55 -7.11
CA SER A 81 -2.12 -7.63 -8.10
C SER A 81 -0.74 -8.31 -8.13
N ALA A 82 0.35 -7.54 -8.10
CA ALA A 82 1.70 -8.09 -8.01
C ALA A 82 1.94 -8.86 -6.71
N MET A 83 1.49 -8.32 -5.57
CA MET A 83 1.59 -9.00 -4.27
C MET A 83 0.81 -10.31 -4.25
N ALA A 84 -0.41 -10.31 -4.76
CA ALA A 84 -1.25 -11.50 -4.89
C ALA A 84 -0.61 -12.54 -5.81
N GLY A 85 -0.11 -12.13 -6.98
CA GLY A 85 0.55 -13.02 -7.94
C GLY A 85 1.81 -13.69 -7.39
N LEU A 86 2.51 -13.05 -6.44
CA LEU A 86 3.69 -13.61 -5.76
C LEU A 86 3.36 -14.32 -4.43
N GLY A 87 2.10 -14.24 -3.97
CA GLY A 87 1.65 -14.78 -2.70
C GLY A 87 2.30 -14.10 -1.50
N ILE A 88 2.43 -12.76 -1.51
CA ILE A 88 2.87 -11.98 -0.35
C ILE A 88 1.67 -11.76 0.58
N ASP A 89 1.75 -12.27 1.80
CA ASP A 89 0.68 -12.14 2.79
C ASP A 89 0.84 -10.89 3.65
N ASN A 90 2.08 -10.54 4.03
CA ASN A 90 2.36 -9.48 4.99
C ASN A 90 3.38 -8.48 4.44
N ALA A 91 3.03 -7.19 4.39
CA ALA A 91 3.96 -6.11 4.07
C ALA A 91 3.45 -4.75 4.53
N TYR A 92 4.36 -3.85 4.89
CA TYR A 92 4.08 -2.42 4.96
C TYR A 92 4.45 -1.76 3.63
N VAL A 93 3.56 -0.91 3.12
CA VAL A 93 3.72 -0.13 1.89
C VAL A 93 3.75 1.35 2.27
N GLU A 94 4.93 1.91 2.46
CA GLU A 94 5.09 3.32 2.77
C GLU A 94 5.10 4.15 1.48
N LEU A 95 4.32 5.23 1.50
CA LEU A 95 4.21 6.21 0.43
C LEU A 95 4.47 7.60 1.00
N SER A 96 5.11 8.44 0.20
CA SER A 96 5.36 9.85 0.51
C SER A 96 4.35 10.82 -0.12
N ALA A 97 3.28 10.28 -0.72
CA ALA A 97 2.22 11.01 -1.41
C ALA A 97 0.94 10.14 -1.39
N SER A 98 -0.18 10.66 -1.90
CA SER A 98 -1.45 9.92 -1.90
C SER A 98 -1.55 8.83 -2.97
N GLU A 99 -0.63 8.79 -3.94
CA GLU A 99 -0.59 7.81 -5.04
C GLU A 99 0.85 7.40 -5.34
#